data_AF-S9P0Q3-F1
#
_entry.id   AF-S9P0Q3-F1
#
_cell.length_a   1.000
_cell.length_b   1.000
_cell.length_c   1.000
_cell.angle_alpha   90.00
_cell.angle_beta   90.00
_cell.angle_gamma   90.00
#
_symmetry.space_group_name_H-M   'P 1'
#
loop_
_entity.id
_entity.type
_entity.pdbx_description
1 polymer ?
#
loop_
_entity_poly.entity_id
_entity_poly.type
_entity_poly.pdbx_seq_one_letter_code
_entity_poly.pdbx_strand_id
1 'polypeptide(L)'
;MSAECTRVLEALGQPLSPELAAHADGCAGCRALLEGFDALESLPVPGAARPPPDLEPVRAVALEALAAQPKATPWTSEAWTLGGLYTGMMALVTLVFAAKGLLSNTAPLGVVVGLAVLLLLSMGGALWVALAPARRLGWLGVGTGAVGVALLVVLGGSGLANPNRGFVEGCVSCVRTGALFSLLPLVATLGMLRRMALHAVRAVAAGLAAGAVGLLLLHVHCSDGSPGHLAVSHVGPWLVLGALAPWVRARLRTTRHAP
;
A
#
# COMPACT_ATOMS: atom_id res chain seq x y z
N MET A 1 38.52 -24.37 -22.38
CA MET A 1 37.26 -24.48 -23.15
C MET A 1 37.62 -24.31 -24.61
N SER A 2 37.29 -25.28 -25.47
CA SER A 2 37.65 -25.22 -26.90
C SER A 2 36.65 -24.35 -27.67
N ALA A 3 37.03 -23.90 -28.86
CA ALA A 3 36.13 -23.19 -29.77
C ALA A 3 34.91 -24.03 -30.15
N GLU A 4 35.04 -25.37 -30.18
CA GLU A 4 33.94 -26.30 -30.42
C GLU A 4 32.95 -26.36 -29.25
N CYS A 5 33.42 -26.33 -28.00
CA CYS A 5 32.52 -26.25 -26.83
C CYS A 5 31.71 -24.94 -26.84
N THR A 6 32.31 -23.82 -27.24
CA THR A 6 31.60 -22.54 -27.38
C THR A 6 30.52 -22.61 -28.45
N ARG A 7 30.79 -23.26 -29.59
CA ARG A 7 29.79 -23.46 -30.65
C ARG A 7 28.64 -24.37 -30.22
N VAL A 8 28.90 -25.38 -29.39
CA VAL A 8 27.82 -26.20 -28.79
C VAL A 8 26.95 -25.36 -27.84
N LEU A 9 27.57 -24.48 -27.02
CA LEU A 9 26.86 -23.57 -26.13
C LEU A 9 25.97 -22.58 -26.89
N GLU A 10 26.46 -22.03 -28.00
CA GLU A 10 25.71 -21.10 -28.86
C GLU A 10 24.53 -21.76 -29.58
N ALA A 11 24.55 -23.09 -29.72
CA ALA A 11 23.52 -23.87 -30.40
C ALA A 11 22.53 -24.58 -29.44
N LEU A 12 22.56 -24.26 -28.13
CA LEU A 12 21.64 -24.86 -27.15
C LEU A 12 20.17 -24.59 -27.49
N GLY A 13 19.35 -25.65 -27.47
CA GLY A 13 17.92 -25.58 -27.81
C GLY A 13 17.62 -25.53 -29.32
N GLN A 14 18.63 -25.72 -30.17
CA GLN A 14 18.49 -25.89 -31.62
C GLN A 14 19.12 -27.22 -32.06
N PRO A 15 18.72 -27.80 -33.21
CA PRO A 15 19.35 -29.00 -33.73
C PRO A 15 20.85 -28.78 -33.98
N LEU A 16 21.70 -29.59 -33.35
CA LEU A 16 23.14 -29.54 -33.56
C LEU A 16 23.50 -30.04 -34.96
N SER A 17 24.51 -29.42 -35.58
CA SER A 17 25.09 -29.95 -36.82
C SER A 17 25.81 -31.28 -36.55
N PRO A 18 25.98 -32.16 -37.56
CA PRO A 18 26.61 -33.47 -37.37
C PRO A 18 28.02 -33.41 -36.76
N GLU A 19 28.78 -32.37 -37.10
CA GLU A 19 30.13 -32.12 -36.57
C GLU A 19 30.12 -31.77 -35.07
N LEU A 20 29.15 -30.94 -34.64
CA LEU A 20 29.00 -30.55 -33.24
C LEU A 20 28.40 -31.67 -32.39
N ALA A 21 27.52 -32.50 -32.96
CA ALA A 21 27.02 -33.71 -32.32
C ALA A 21 28.16 -34.71 -32.05
N ALA A 22 29.01 -34.98 -33.04
CA ALA A 22 30.18 -35.83 -32.85
C ALA A 22 31.16 -35.29 -31.78
N HIS A 23 31.31 -33.97 -31.70
CA HIS A 23 32.08 -33.33 -30.63
C HIS A 23 31.43 -33.53 -29.26
N ALA A 24 30.12 -33.30 -29.14
CA ALA A 24 29.39 -33.45 -27.88
C ALA A 24 29.42 -34.89 -27.36
N ASP A 25 29.36 -35.87 -28.26
CA ASP A 25 29.51 -37.29 -27.92
C ASP A 25 30.91 -37.61 -27.37
N GLY A 26 31.96 -36.97 -27.91
CA GLY A 26 33.34 -37.14 -27.44
C GLY A 26 33.72 -36.31 -26.21
N CYS A 27 32.97 -35.23 -25.91
CA CYS A 27 33.31 -34.28 -24.85
C CYS A 27 32.41 -34.42 -23.62
N ALA A 28 32.97 -34.89 -22.51
CA ALA A 28 32.22 -35.06 -21.25
C ALA A 28 31.52 -33.79 -20.75
N GLY A 29 32.12 -32.60 -20.97
CA GLY A 29 31.53 -31.32 -20.57
C GLY A 29 30.31 -30.93 -21.41
N CYS A 30 30.38 -31.09 -22.73
CA CYS A 30 29.26 -30.81 -23.63
C CYS A 30 28.13 -31.83 -23.47
N ARG A 31 28.46 -33.10 -23.22
CA ARG A 31 27.48 -34.15 -22.94
C ARG A 31 26.67 -33.86 -21.68
N ALA A 32 27.34 -33.57 -20.57
CA ALA A 32 26.69 -33.24 -19.31
C ALA A 32 25.82 -31.97 -19.40
N LEU A 33 26.24 -30.99 -20.22
CA LEU A 33 25.49 -29.77 -20.48
C LEU A 33 24.19 -30.04 -21.26
N LEU A 34 24.25 -30.85 -22.32
CA LEU A 34 23.08 -31.21 -23.12
C LEU A 34 22.09 -32.08 -22.34
N GLU A 35 22.59 -33.10 -21.64
CA GLU A 35 21.78 -33.94 -20.75
C GLU A 35 21.07 -33.12 -19.67
N GLY A 36 21.75 -32.09 -19.13
CA GLY A 36 21.16 -31.17 -18.16
C GLY A 36 20.05 -30.29 -18.76
N PHE A 37 20.18 -29.86 -20.01
CA PHE A 37 19.14 -29.09 -20.70
C PHE A 37 17.93 -29.94 -21.06
N ASP A 38 18.14 -31.16 -21.55
CA ASP A 38 17.07 -32.13 -21.84
C ASP A 38 16.31 -32.51 -20.55
N ALA A 39 17.03 -32.64 -19.43
CA ALA A 39 16.43 -32.86 -18.12
C ALA A 39 15.58 -31.67 -17.65
N LEU A 40 15.91 -30.43 -18.03
CA LEU A 40 15.13 -29.24 -17.73
C LEU A 40 13.90 -29.10 -18.63
N GLU A 41 13.99 -29.46 -19.91
CA GLU A 41 12.86 -29.44 -20.85
C GLU A 41 11.80 -30.48 -20.50
N SER A 42 12.22 -31.61 -19.92
CA SER A 42 11.32 -32.66 -19.41
C SER A 42 10.68 -32.32 -18.05
N LEU A 43 11.08 -31.23 -17.38
CA LEU A 43 10.38 -30.80 -16.18
C LEU A 43 9.01 -30.22 -16.55
N PRO A 44 7.92 -30.70 -15.93
CA PRO A 44 6.61 -30.10 -16.14
C PRO A 44 6.64 -28.65 -15.64
N VAL A 45 6.51 -27.70 -16.56
CA VAL A 45 6.37 -26.27 -16.21
C VAL A 45 5.11 -26.14 -15.34
N PRO A 46 5.24 -25.81 -14.04
CA PRO A 46 4.07 -25.67 -13.17
C PRO A 46 3.22 -24.50 -13.68
N GLY A 47 2.12 -24.80 -14.36
CA GLY A 47 1.19 -23.81 -14.90
C GLY A 47 0.94 -23.85 -16.41
N ALA A 48 1.61 -24.70 -17.18
CA ALA A 48 1.45 -24.77 -18.64
C ALA A 48 0.04 -25.23 -19.11
N ALA A 49 -0.77 -25.82 -18.24
CA ALA A 49 -2.10 -26.35 -18.57
C ALA A 49 -3.26 -25.37 -18.34
N ARG A 50 -3.01 -24.10 -17.96
CA ARG A 50 -4.11 -23.15 -17.80
C ARG A 50 -4.39 -22.49 -19.16
N PRO A 51 -5.54 -22.74 -19.80
CA PRO A 51 -5.91 -21.99 -21.00
C PRO A 51 -5.87 -20.50 -20.67
N PRO A 52 -5.40 -19.65 -21.60
CA PRO A 52 -5.40 -18.21 -21.39
C PRO A 52 -6.83 -17.78 -20.98
N PRO A 53 -6.97 -16.92 -19.96
CA PRO A 53 -8.29 -16.51 -19.51
C PRO A 53 -9.05 -15.85 -20.67
N ASP A 54 -10.31 -16.23 -20.86
CA ASP A 54 -11.17 -15.56 -21.83
C ASP A 54 -11.44 -14.12 -21.36
N LEU A 55 -10.88 -13.15 -22.09
CA LEU A 55 -10.98 -11.73 -21.79
C LEU A 55 -12.12 -11.05 -22.55
N GLU A 56 -12.79 -11.75 -23.47
CA GLU A 56 -13.83 -11.15 -24.32
C GLU A 56 -15.04 -10.65 -23.51
N PRO A 57 -15.53 -11.36 -22.47
CA PRO A 57 -16.58 -10.85 -21.60
C PRO A 57 -16.15 -9.57 -20.85
N VAL A 58 -14.89 -9.49 -20.42
CA VAL A 58 -14.33 -8.31 -19.72
C VAL A 58 -14.23 -7.12 -20.68
N ARG A 59 -13.80 -7.37 -21.92
CA ARG A 59 -13.73 -6.37 -22.98
C ARG A 59 -15.11 -5.80 -23.32
N ALA A 60 -16.12 -6.65 -23.49
CA ALA A 60 -17.48 -6.21 -23.78
C ALA A 60 -18.04 -5.30 -22.69
N VAL A 61 -17.91 -5.71 -21.42
CA VAL A 61 -18.34 -4.89 -20.26
C VAL A 61 -17.57 -3.57 -20.17
N ALA A 62 -16.27 -3.58 -20.45
CA ALA A 62 -15.47 -2.36 -20.45
C ALA A 62 -15.90 -1.38 -21.54
N LEU A 63 -16.19 -1.88 -22.76
CA LEU A 63 -16.67 -1.05 -23.87
C LEU A 63 -18.08 -0.50 -23.61
N GLU A 64 -18.98 -1.29 -23.02
CA GLU A 64 -20.31 -0.83 -22.61
C GLU A 64 -20.20 0.27 -21.54
N ALA A 65 -19.34 0.09 -20.54
CA ALA A 65 -19.09 1.10 -19.51
C ALA A 65 -18.49 2.40 -20.09
N LEU A 66 -17.59 2.29 -21.06
CA LEU A 66 -17.01 3.44 -21.79
C LEU A 66 -18.06 4.15 -22.64
N ALA A 67 -18.95 3.41 -23.29
CA ALA A 67 -20.05 3.99 -24.07
C ALA A 67 -21.05 4.73 -23.16
N ALA A 68 -21.34 4.18 -21.97
CA ALA A 68 -22.23 4.80 -20.99
C ALA A 68 -21.60 6.05 -20.31
N GLN A 69 -20.28 6.09 -20.15
CA GLN A 69 -19.55 7.23 -19.60
C GLN A 69 -18.29 7.53 -20.43
N PRO A 70 -18.43 8.29 -21.53
CA PRO A 70 -17.32 8.56 -22.45
C PRO A 70 -16.28 9.55 -21.88
N LYS A 71 -16.60 10.22 -20.78
CA LYS A 71 -15.71 11.18 -20.11
C LYS A 71 -15.27 10.61 -18.77
N ALA A 72 -13.98 10.37 -18.63
CA ALA A 72 -13.34 10.02 -17.38
C ALA A 72 -13.56 11.12 -16.34
N THR A 73 -13.93 10.74 -15.11
CA THR A 73 -13.98 11.71 -14.01
C THR A 73 -12.56 12.13 -13.64
N PRO A 74 -12.26 13.44 -13.47
CA PRO A 74 -10.93 13.87 -13.09
C PRO A 74 -10.62 13.38 -11.68
N TRP A 75 -9.63 12.48 -11.55
CA TRP A 75 -9.17 11.92 -10.28
C TRP A 75 -8.77 12.98 -9.25
N THR A 76 -8.40 14.19 -9.69
CA THR A 76 -8.10 15.31 -8.81
C THR A 76 -9.33 15.81 -8.07
N SER A 77 -10.49 15.85 -8.73
CA SER A 77 -11.75 16.22 -8.06
C SER A 77 -12.10 15.19 -6.99
N GLU A 78 -11.92 13.90 -7.28
CA GLU A 78 -12.11 12.82 -6.32
C GLU A 78 -11.16 12.95 -5.11
N ALA A 79 -9.89 13.27 -5.35
CA ALA A 79 -8.91 13.52 -4.29
C ALA A 79 -9.28 14.73 -3.43
N TRP A 80 -9.74 15.82 -4.03
CA TRP A 80 -10.19 17.00 -3.29
C TRP A 80 -11.46 16.75 -2.49
N THR A 81 -12.41 15.99 -3.02
CA THR A 81 -13.63 15.61 -2.28
C THR A 81 -13.28 14.80 -1.04
N LEU A 82 -12.43 13.77 -1.17
CA LEU A 82 -11.99 12.99 -0.01
C LEU A 82 -11.14 13.80 0.95
N GLY A 83 -10.21 14.62 0.44
CA GLY A 83 -9.41 15.52 1.25
C GLY A 83 -10.28 16.46 2.08
N GLY A 84 -11.27 17.10 1.45
CA GLY A 84 -12.24 17.96 2.12
C GLY A 84 -13.10 17.24 3.15
N LEU A 85 -13.54 16.01 2.85
CA LEU A 85 -14.26 15.17 3.81
C LEU A 85 -13.40 14.87 5.04
N TYR A 86 -12.14 14.50 4.85
CA TYR A 86 -11.25 14.12 5.94
C TYR A 86 -10.88 15.32 6.80
N THR A 87 -10.52 16.45 6.17
CA THR A 87 -10.22 17.70 6.88
C THR A 87 -11.43 18.25 7.59
N GLY A 88 -12.61 18.22 6.96
CA GLY A 88 -13.87 18.63 7.59
C GLY A 88 -14.22 17.78 8.80
N MET A 89 -14.06 16.46 8.72
CA MET A 89 -14.28 15.55 9.84
C MET A 89 -13.28 15.80 10.97
N MET A 90 -11.99 15.97 10.66
CA MET A 90 -10.97 16.29 11.66
C MET A 90 -11.25 17.62 12.37
N ALA A 91 -11.59 18.66 11.61
CA ALA A 91 -11.95 19.96 12.17
C ALA A 91 -13.18 19.86 13.09
N LEU A 92 -14.25 19.20 12.63
CA LEU A 92 -15.46 19.02 13.40
C LEU A 92 -15.20 18.27 14.72
N VAL A 93 -14.51 17.13 14.67
CA VAL A 93 -14.21 16.34 15.88
C VAL A 93 -13.28 17.10 16.82
N THR A 94 -12.29 17.82 16.28
CA THR A 94 -11.39 18.66 17.10
C THR A 94 -12.16 19.79 17.80
N LEU A 95 -13.11 20.44 17.12
CA LEU A 95 -13.98 21.44 17.73
C LEU A 95 -14.86 20.85 18.83
N VAL A 96 -15.40 19.64 18.62
CA VAL A 96 -16.15 18.91 19.65
C VAL A 96 -15.27 18.57 20.85
N PHE A 97 -14.03 18.11 20.62
CA PHE A 97 -13.08 17.87 21.70
C PHE A 97 -12.75 19.14 22.46
N ALA A 98 -12.50 20.26 21.76
CA ALA A 98 -12.27 21.56 22.37
C ALA A 98 -13.44 21.98 23.26
N ALA A 99 -14.66 21.93 22.73
CA ALA A 99 -15.89 22.29 23.45
C ALA A 99 -16.16 21.41 24.68
N LYS A 100 -15.60 20.19 24.71
CA LYS A 100 -15.73 19.24 25.82
C LYS A 100 -14.50 19.19 26.74
N GLY A 101 -13.48 20.01 26.50
CA GLY A 101 -12.24 19.99 27.28
C GLY A 101 -11.44 18.69 27.11
N LEU A 102 -11.59 18.00 25.97
CA LEU A 102 -10.95 16.72 25.65
C LEU A 102 -9.66 16.89 24.84
N LEU A 103 -9.18 18.13 24.65
CA LEU A 103 -7.86 18.38 24.09
C LEU A 103 -6.85 18.25 25.23
N SER A 104 -6.15 17.12 25.30
CA SER A 104 -5.32 16.80 26.46
C SER A 104 -3.86 16.57 26.12
N ASN A 105 -3.42 16.87 24.89
CA ASN A 105 -2.01 16.79 24.51
C ASN A 105 -1.13 17.71 25.39
N THR A 106 -0.05 17.14 25.92
CA THR A 106 0.86 17.80 26.87
C THR A 106 2.16 18.30 26.24
N ALA A 107 2.37 18.10 24.95
CA ALA A 107 3.55 18.56 24.23
C ALA A 107 3.50 20.08 23.98
N PRO A 108 4.66 20.73 23.74
CA PRO A 108 4.70 22.14 23.38
C PRO A 108 3.85 22.44 22.14
N LEU A 109 3.14 23.58 22.14
CA LEU A 109 2.20 23.94 21.06
C LEU A 109 2.82 23.87 19.66
N GLY A 110 4.09 24.29 19.51
CA GLY A 110 4.80 24.21 18.24
C GLY A 110 4.97 22.78 17.72
N VAL A 111 5.19 21.81 18.61
CA VAL A 111 5.25 20.38 18.26
C VAL A 111 3.87 19.87 17.88
N VAL A 112 2.84 20.28 18.63
CA VAL A 112 1.46 19.88 18.35
C VAL A 112 1.04 20.33 16.95
N VAL A 113 1.23 21.61 16.64
CA VAL A 113 0.92 22.20 15.33
C VAL A 113 1.79 21.59 14.23
N GLY A 114 3.09 21.43 14.46
CA GLY A 114 4.01 20.84 13.48
C GLY A 114 3.61 19.41 13.08
N LEU A 115 3.28 18.56 14.06
CA LEU A 115 2.79 17.21 13.80
C LEU A 115 1.40 17.20 13.14
N ALA A 116 0.50 18.12 13.49
CA ALA A 116 -0.79 18.23 12.81
C ALA A 116 -0.61 18.57 11.32
N VAL A 117 0.29 19.51 10.99
CA VAL A 117 0.62 19.86 9.60
C VAL A 117 1.27 18.67 8.88
N LEU A 118 2.24 18.00 9.51
CA LEU A 118 2.86 16.79 8.96
C LEU A 118 1.81 15.72 8.62
N LEU A 119 0.87 15.46 9.53
CA LEU A 119 -0.18 14.46 9.34
C LEU A 119 -1.14 14.86 8.21
N LEU A 120 -1.51 16.14 8.11
CA LEU A 120 -2.31 16.66 7.00
C LEU A 120 -1.60 16.50 5.64
N LEU A 121 -0.31 16.81 5.58
CA LEU A 121 0.50 16.63 4.37
C LEU A 121 0.64 15.15 4.01
N SER A 122 0.88 14.28 5.01
CA SER A 122 0.98 12.85 4.81
C SER A 122 -0.34 12.25 4.31
N MET A 123 -1.47 12.69 4.85
CA MET A 123 -2.81 12.28 4.43
C MET A 123 -3.07 12.73 2.99
N GLY A 124 -2.82 14.00 2.67
CA GLY A 124 -3.00 14.55 1.33
C GLY A 124 -2.11 13.85 0.30
N GLY A 125 -0.82 13.64 0.62
CA GLY A 125 0.12 12.92 -0.23
C GLY A 125 -0.29 11.45 -0.44
N ALA A 126 -0.77 10.78 0.60
CA ALA A 126 -1.25 9.40 0.51
C ALA A 126 -2.54 9.28 -0.32
N LEU A 127 -3.49 10.22 -0.19
CA LEU A 127 -4.66 10.32 -1.08
C LEU A 127 -4.24 10.55 -2.54
N TRP A 128 -3.27 11.44 -2.76
CA TRP A 128 -2.73 11.71 -4.08
C TRP A 128 -2.14 10.44 -4.70
N VAL A 129 -1.33 9.68 -3.96
CA VAL A 129 -0.78 8.39 -4.41
C VAL A 129 -1.88 7.35 -4.64
N ALA A 130 -2.90 7.31 -3.79
CA ALA A 130 -3.99 6.35 -3.90
C ALA A 130 -4.84 6.53 -5.17
N LEU A 131 -5.04 7.78 -5.61
CA LEU A 131 -5.97 8.12 -6.70
C LEU A 131 -5.26 8.51 -8.00
N ALA A 132 -4.04 9.02 -7.95
CA ALA A 132 -3.34 9.51 -9.14
C ALA A 132 -3.11 8.38 -10.16
N PRO A 133 -3.40 8.61 -11.46
CA PRO A 133 -3.25 7.62 -12.52
C PRO A 133 -1.79 7.22 -12.76
N ALA A 134 -0.83 8.10 -12.42
CA ALA A 134 0.59 7.90 -12.68
C ALA A 134 1.27 6.99 -11.63
N ARG A 135 1.99 5.96 -12.10
CA ARG A 135 2.73 4.98 -11.28
C ARG A 135 4.06 5.51 -10.71
N ARG A 136 4.20 6.84 -10.52
CA ARG A 136 5.51 7.45 -10.24
C ARG A 136 6.05 7.18 -8.83
N LEU A 137 5.18 6.98 -7.84
CA LEU A 137 5.59 6.57 -6.50
C LEU A 137 5.36 5.07 -6.32
N GLY A 138 6.46 4.32 -6.30
CA GLY A 138 6.47 2.92 -5.89
C GLY A 138 6.45 2.76 -4.37
N TRP A 139 6.63 1.51 -3.93
CA TRP A 139 6.72 1.13 -2.51
C TRP A 139 7.73 1.96 -1.72
N LEU A 140 8.84 2.36 -2.35
CA LEU A 140 9.87 3.17 -1.70
C LEU A 140 9.31 4.50 -1.19
N GLY A 141 8.55 5.24 -2.00
CA GLY A 141 8.02 6.56 -1.59
C GLY A 141 6.97 6.47 -0.50
N VAL A 142 6.07 5.48 -0.58
CA VAL A 142 5.06 5.24 0.47
C VAL A 142 5.72 4.75 1.75
N GLY A 143 6.69 3.84 1.64
CA GLY A 143 7.41 3.27 2.77
C GLY A 143 8.26 4.29 3.52
N THR A 144 9.08 5.07 2.81
CA THR A 144 9.92 6.10 3.45
C THR A 144 9.08 7.21 4.07
N GLY A 145 8.01 7.64 3.40
CA GLY A 145 7.06 8.59 3.95
C GLY A 145 6.40 8.06 5.23
N ALA A 146 5.97 6.80 5.21
CA ALA A 146 5.33 6.18 6.38
C ALA A 146 6.29 6.06 7.58
N VAL A 147 7.53 5.62 7.32
CA VAL A 147 8.58 5.53 8.35
C VAL A 147 8.92 6.91 8.92
N GLY A 148 9.07 7.93 8.07
CA GLY A 148 9.36 9.29 8.51
C GLY A 148 8.27 9.85 9.43
N VAL A 149 7.00 9.67 9.04
CA VAL A 149 5.85 10.10 9.87
C VAL A 149 5.80 9.32 11.18
N ALA A 150 5.99 7.99 11.15
CA ALA A 150 6.02 7.15 12.35
C ALA A 150 7.08 7.63 13.35
N LEU A 151 8.30 7.88 12.88
CA LEU A 151 9.40 8.36 13.71
C LEU A 151 9.09 9.73 14.31
N LEU A 152 8.62 10.68 13.49
CA LEU A 152 8.32 12.04 13.96
C LEU A 152 7.17 12.07 14.97
N VAL A 153 6.15 11.23 14.81
CA VAL A 153 5.06 11.10 15.79
C VAL A 153 5.57 10.58 17.13
N VAL A 154 6.42 9.55 17.13
CA VAL A 154 6.97 8.97 18.37
C VAL A 154 7.94 9.95 19.04
N LEU A 155 8.80 10.61 18.27
CA LEU A 155 9.80 11.55 18.77
C LEU A 155 9.20 12.91 19.20
N GLY A 156 8.05 13.29 18.61
CA GLY A 156 7.34 14.51 18.97
C GLY A 156 6.39 14.35 20.16
N GLY A 157 6.41 13.22 20.86
CA GLY A 157 5.70 13.04 22.13
C GLY A 157 6.26 13.93 23.24
N SER A 158 5.45 14.21 24.26
CA SER A 158 5.90 14.94 25.45
C SER A 158 6.81 14.13 26.37
N GLY A 159 6.92 12.81 26.16
CA GLY A 159 7.65 11.89 27.02
C GLY A 159 6.91 11.50 28.31
N LEU A 160 5.77 12.13 28.60
CA LEU A 160 5.00 11.90 29.82
C LEU A 160 4.03 10.74 29.65
N ALA A 161 4.11 9.76 30.55
CA ALA A 161 3.09 8.72 30.69
C ALA A 161 1.88 9.28 31.47
N ASN A 162 0.66 8.84 31.12
CA ASN A 162 -0.53 9.24 31.88
C ASN A 162 -0.56 8.51 33.25
N PRO A 163 -0.47 9.23 34.39
CA PRO A 163 -0.39 8.58 35.70
C PRO A 163 -1.72 7.94 36.15
N ASN A 164 -2.84 8.32 35.54
CA ASN A 164 -4.18 7.93 35.97
C ASN A 164 -4.70 6.67 35.26
N ARG A 165 -3.93 6.05 34.35
CA ARG A 165 -4.33 4.86 33.61
C ARG A 165 -3.16 3.88 33.49
N GLY A 166 -3.46 2.58 33.60
CA GLY A 166 -2.49 1.55 33.28
C GLY A 166 -2.13 1.57 31.79
N PHE A 167 -0.91 1.14 31.44
CA PHE A 167 -0.41 1.16 30.06
C PHE A 167 -1.37 0.47 29.08
N VAL A 168 -1.79 -0.77 29.38
CA VAL A 168 -2.68 -1.56 28.51
C VAL A 168 -4.03 -0.89 28.31
N GLU A 169 -4.63 -0.37 29.38
CA GLU A 169 -5.94 0.31 29.31
C GLU A 169 -5.86 1.59 28.47
N GLY A 170 -4.82 2.40 28.70
CA GLY A 170 -4.54 3.58 27.89
C GLY A 170 -4.38 3.21 26.41
N CYS A 171 -3.59 2.17 26.13
CA CYS A 171 -3.36 1.69 24.77
C CYS A 171 -4.65 1.25 24.08
N VAL A 172 -5.45 0.38 24.72
CA VAL A 172 -6.72 -0.12 24.17
C VAL A 172 -7.70 1.03 23.89
N SER A 173 -7.78 2.02 24.80
CA SER A 173 -8.64 3.20 24.60
C SER A 173 -8.23 4.00 23.37
N CYS A 174 -6.94 4.30 23.19
CA CYS A 174 -6.45 5.04 22.03
C CYS A 174 -6.61 4.24 20.74
N VAL A 175 -6.31 2.94 20.72
CA VAL A 175 -6.51 2.07 19.56
C VAL A 175 -7.98 2.08 19.12
N ARG A 176 -8.92 1.94 20.07
CA ARG A 176 -10.36 1.96 19.78
C ARG A 176 -10.79 3.31 19.18
N THR A 177 -10.39 4.41 19.79
CA THR A 177 -10.73 5.76 19.34
C THR A 177 -10.14 6.05 17.96
N GLY A 178 -8.86 5.73 17.75
CA GLY A 178 -8.19 5.88 16.45
C GLY A 178 -8.86 5.05 15.36
N ALA A 179 -9.21 3.79 15.64
CA ALA A 179 -9.91 2.93 14.71
C ALA A 179 -11.29 3.47 14.33
N LEU A 180 -12.07 3.95 15.31
CA LEU A 180 -13.40 4.52 15.10
C LEU A 180 -13.36 5.69 14.12
N PHE A 181 -12.44 6.63 14.32
CA PHE A 181 -12.31 7.80 13.46
C PHE A 181 -11.64 7.52 12.12
N SER A 182 -10.97 6.39 11.97
CA SER A 182 -10.34 5.98 10.70
C SER A 182 -11.29 5.17 9.80
N LEU A 183 -12.35 4.59 10.36
CA LEU A 183 -13.23 3.66 9.65
C LEU A 183 -14.00 4.34 8.50
N LEU A 184 -14.65 5.48 8.78
CA LEU A 184 -15.41 6.22 7.77
C LEU A 184 -14.49 6.70 6.62
N PRO A 185 -13.33 7.34 6.90
CA PRO A 185 -12.34 7.64 5.87
C PRO A 185 -11.97 6.42 5.02
N LEU A 186 -11.66 5.29 5.66
CA LEU A 186 -11.24 4.07 4.97
C LEU A 186 -12.33 3.52 4.04
N VAL A 187 -13.57 3.46 4.51
CA VAL A 187 -14.71 3.01 3.71
C VAL A 187 -14.89 3.94 2.49
N ALA A 188 -14.77 5.25 2.68
CA ALA A 188 -14.88 6.22 1.60
C ALA A 188 -13.77 6.03 0.53
N THR A 189 -12.49 5.94 0.93
CA THR A 189 -11.39 5.73 -0.04
C THR A 189 -11.50 4.39 -0.73
N LEU A 190 -11.76 3.30 0.01
CA LEU A 190 -11.89 1.97 -0.58
C LEU A 190 -13.07 1.91 -1.55
N GLY A 191 -14.19 2.59 -1.24
CA GLY A 191 -15.32 2.74 -2.15
C GLY A 191 -14.94 3.36 -3.48
N MET A 192 -14.04 4.35 -3.47
CA MET A 192 -13.52 4.97 -4.69
C MET A 192 -12.50 4.08 -5.40
N LEU A 193 -11.61 3.40 -4.64
CA LEU A 193 -10.66 2.43 -5.20
C LEU A 193 -11.33 1.22 -5.87
N ARG A 194 -12.61 0.93 -5.59
CA ARG A 194 -13.37 -0.12 -6.30
C ARG A 194 -13.62 0.23 -7.77
N ARG A 195 -13.52 1.50 -8.17
CA ARG A 195 -13.66 1.95 -9.57
C ARG A 195 -12.37 1.77 -10.38
N MET A 196 -11.31 1.30 -9.74
CA MET A 196 -9.99 1.16 -10.33
C MET A 196 -9.48 -0.28 -10.18
N ALA A 197 -8.56 -0.69 -11.06
CA ALA A 197 -7.89 -1.97 -10.93
C ALA A 197 -7.18 -2.09 -9.57
N LEU A 198 -7.15 -3.31 -9.03
CA LEU A 198 -6.46 -3.59 -7.77
C LEU A 198 -4.96 -3.27 -7.91
N HIS A 199 -4.46 -2.38 -7.06
CA HIS A 199 -3.04 -2.07 -6.96
C HIS A 199 -2.65 -1.93 -5.49
N ALA A 200 -1.77 -2.81 -5.01
CA ALA A 200 -1.45 -2.93 -3.59
C ALA A 200 -0.95 -1.60 -2.99
N VAL A 201 -0.03 -0.91 -3.67
CA VAL A 201 0.51 0.39 -3.19
C VAL A 201 -0.60 1.43 -2.99
N ARG A 202 -1.59 1.48 -3.88
CA ARG A 202 -2.70 2.43 -3.77
C ARG A 202 -3.60 2.11 -2.60
N ALA A 203 -3.86 0.82 -2.38
CA ALA A 203 -4.63 0.37 -1.24
C ALA A 203 -3.89 0.65 0.08
N VAL A 204 -2.57 0.45 0.15
CA VAL A 204 -1.76 0.85 1.31
C VAL A 204 -1.84 2.35 1.54
N ALA A 205 -1.63 3.16 0.50
CA ALA A 205 -1.71 4.61 0.61
C ALA A 205 -3.11 5.07 1.07
N ALA A 206 -4.19 4.43 0.59
CA ALA A 206 -5.54 4.69 1.10
C ALA A 206 -5.70 4.34 2.59
N GLY A 207 -5.16 3.20 3.04
CA GLY A 207 -5.17 2.83 4.46
C GLY A 207 -4.40 3.81 5.33
N LEU A 208 -3.23 4.26 4.88
CA LEU A 208 -2.42 5.26 5.57
C LEU A 208 -3.10 6.64 5.59
N ALA A 209 -3.74 7.05 4.49
CA ALA A 209 -4.50 8.30 4.43
C ALA A 209 -5.67 8.29 5.41
N ALA A 210 -6.45 7.20 5.41
CA ALA A 210 -7.58 7.04 6.32
C ALA A 210 -7.14 7.01 7.79
N GLY A 211 -6.08 6.25 8.10
CA GLY A 211 -5.57 6.16 9.46
C GLY A 211 -4.89 7.44 9.95
N ALA A 212 -4.36 8.30 9.05
CA ALA A 212 -3.79 9.59 9.43
C ALA A 212 -4.81 10.51 10.11
N VAL A 213 -6.11 10.34 9.78
CA VAL A 213 -7.20 11.04 10.42
C VAL A 213 -7.35 10.64 11.89
N GLY A 214 -7.42 9.33 12.17
CA GLY A 214 -7.44 8.82 13.54
C GLY A 214 -6.18 9.22 14.31
N LEU A 215 -5.02 9.16 13.65
CA LEU A 215 -3.73 9.54 14.22
C LEU A 215 -3.68 11.02 14.64
N LEU A 216 -4.20 11.94 13.81
CA LEU A 216 -4.25 13.37 14.14
C LEU A 216 -5.23 13.64 15.29
N LEU A 217 -6.40 13.00 15.27
CA LEU A 217 -7.39 13.16 16.35
C LEU A 217 -6.88 12.61 17.68
N LEU A 218 -6.18 11.48 17.66
CA LEU A 218 -5.47 10.97 18.85
C LEU A 218 -4.35 11.90 19.29
N HIS A 219 -3.61 12.49 18.34
CA HIS A 219 -2.56 13.44 18.67
C HIS A 219 -3.10 14.62 19.47
N VAL A 220 -4.22 15.23 19.10
CA VAL A 220 -4.78 16.36 19.86
C VAL A 220 -5.50 15.93 21.16
N HIS A 221 -6.04 14.70 21.20
CA HIS A 221 -6.83 14.19 22.31
C HIS A 221 -6.00 13.54 23.43
N CYS A 222 -4.93 12.83 23.08
CA CYS A 222 -4.19 11.99 24.01
C CYS A 222 -3.25 12.79 24.90
N SER A 223 -3.27 12.52 26.21
CA SER A 223 -2.36 13.13 27.18
C SER A 223 -1.08 12.32 27.43
N ASP A 224 -1.04 11.07 26.98
CA ASP A 224 0.13 10.19 27.10
C ASP A 224 1.05 10.39 25.89
N GLY A 225 2.17 11.06 26.13
CA GLY A 225 3.20 11.31 25.14
C GLY A 225 4.39 10.38 25.25
N SER A 226 4.28 9.26 25.99
CA SER A 226 5.39 8.31 26.14
C SER A 226 5.67 7.59 24.81
N PRO A 227 6.95 7.35 24.44
CA PRO A 227 7.28 6.74 23.16
C PRO A 227 6.64 5.37 22.95
N GLY A 228 6.55 4.55 24.01
CA GLY A 228 5.92 3.24 23.96
C GLY A 228 4.42 3.31 23.68
N HIS A 229 3.70 4.24 24.31
CA HIS A 229 2.28 4.44 24.06
C HIS A 229 2.03 4.91 22.62
N LEU A 230 2.80 5.90 22.15
CA LEU A 230 2.67 6.43 20.80
C LEU A 230 3.02 5.38 19.74
N ALA A 231 4.07 4.61 19.93
CA ALA A 231 4.45 3.54 19.01
C ALA A 231 3.35 2.46 18.90
N VAL A 232 2.82 2.00 20.04
CA VAL A 232 1.87 0.89 20.08
C VAL A 232 0.44 1.30 19.73
N SER A 233 0.01 2.50 20.15
CA SER A 233 -1.42 2.87 20.14
C SER A 233 -1.79 3.97 19.17
N HIS A 234 -0.79 4.70 18.66
CA HIS A 234 -0.98 5.71 17.63
C HIS A 234 -0.43 5.20 16.30
N VAL A 235 0.88 4.93 16.22
CA VAL A 235 1.56 4.50 14.99
C VAL A 235 1.20 3.07 14.61
N GLY A 236 1.17 2.14 15.56
CA GLY A 236 0.83 0.74 15.32
C GLY A 236 -0.50 0.56 14.56
N PRO A 237 -1.63 1.07 15.07
CA PRO A 237 -2.93 0.96 14.38
C PRO A 237 -2.93 1.63 13.02
N TRP A 238 -2.25 2.77 12.88
CA TRP A 238 -2.12 3.46 11.60
C TRP A 238 -1.40 2.61 10.54
N LEU A 239 -0.29 1.98 10.90
CA LEU A 239 0.44 1.06 10.01
C LEU A 239 -0.36 -0.21 9.72
N VAL A 240 -1.05 -0.75 10.72
CA VAL A 240 -1.95 -1.92 10.55
C VAL A 240 -3.07 -1.60 9.56
N LEU A 241 -3.68 -0.42 9.63
CA LEU A 241 -4.67 0.01 8.63
C LEU A 241 -4.08 0.09 7.21
N GLY A 242 -2.87 0.64 7.08
CA GLY A 242 -2.12 0.62 5.82
C GLY A 242 -1.91 -0.80 5.29
N ALA A 243 -1.50 -1.74 6.15
CA ALA A 243 -1.24 -3.13 5.78
C ALA A 243 -2.49 -3.95 5.47
N LEU A 244 -3.61 -3.68 6.16
CA LEU A 244 -4.88 -4.39 5.96
C LEU A 244 -5.66 -3.90 4.74
N ALA A 245 -5.49 -2.64 4.34
CA ALA A 245 -6.25 -2.05 3.24
C ALA A 245 -6.13 -2.83 1.91
N PRO A 246 -4.94 -3.33 1.47
CA PRO A 246 -4.83 -4.22 0.30
C PRO A 246 -5.64 -5.51 0.43
N TRP A 247 -5.61 -6.14 1.61
CA TRP A 247 -6.33 -7.39 1.88
C TRP A 247 -7.85 -7.20 1.86
N VAL A 248 -8.34 -6.08 2.40
CA VAL A 248 -9.75 -5.68 2.31
C VAL A 248 -10.10 -5.38 0.86
N ARG A 249 -9.28 -4.57 0.16
CA ARG A 249 -9.51 -4.19 -1.24
C ARG A 249 -9.56 -5.39 -2.16
N ALA A 250 -8.76 -6.44 -1.93
CA ALA A 250 -8.77 -7.67 -2.71
C ALA A 250 -10.09 -8.46 -2.60
N ARG A 251 -10.85 -8.28 -1.52
CA ARG A 251 -12.18 -8.90 -1.33
C ARG A 251 -13.32 -8.08 -1.96
N LEU A 252 -13.06 -6.82 -2.31
CA LEU A 252 -14.05 -5.95 -2.91
C LEU A 252 -14.05 -6.12 -4.43
N ARG A 253 -15.23 -6.34 -5.01
CA ARG A 253 -15.39 -6.38 -6.47
C ARG A 253 -15.04 -5.01 -7.07
N THR A 254 -14.18 -5.03 -8.09
CA THR A 254 -13.94 -3.89 -8.96
C THR A 254 -15.20 -3.64 -9.79
N THR A 255 -15.72 -2.40 -9.77
CA THR A 255 -16.99 -2.04 -10.39
C THR A 255 -16.83 -1.39 -11.76
N ARG A 256 -15.65 -0.81 -12.03
CA ARG A 256 -15.29 -0.21 -13.32
C ARG A 256 -13.82 -0.48 -13.63
N HIS A 257 -13.53 -0.77 -14.89
CA HIS A 257 -12.16 -0.98 -15.39
C HIS A 257 -11.60 0.25 -16.11
N ALA A 258 -12.46 1.25 -16.40
CA ALA A 258 -12.12 2.53 -16.99
C ALA A 258 -12.62 3.67 -16.07
N PRO A 259 -11.74 4.36 -15.33
CA PRO A 259 -12.07 5.55 -14.54
C PRO A 259 -12.28 6.80 -15.39
#